data_AF-R9KG98-F1
#
_entry.id   AF-R9KG98-F1
#
_cell.length_a   1.000
_cell.length_b   1.000
_cell.length_c   1.000
_cell.angle_alpha   90.00
_cell.angle_beta   90.00
_cell.angle_gamma   90.00
#
_symmetry.space_group_name_H-M   'P 1'
#
loop_
_entity.id
_entity.type
_entity.pdbx_description
1 polymer ?
#
loop_
_entity_poly.entity_id
_entity_poly.type
_entity_poly.pdbx_seq_one_letter_code
_entity_poly.pdbx_strand_id
1 'polypeptide(L)'
;MIVSLGVKILKHGDFTPIDDYTGDMILIDRLSEFFPVNSWSWNEGEVVELDDIACAIHDGQAEESEPFGDNWKHVCWESKPTEWHIGRILYFIKNPDEIRDIEIDNICNGKYICPIPVIVDGNHRFMAAMWLHDQGKMEKVHCMYGGRTDLLDYLTGNTEEQPLE
;
A
#
# COMPACT_ATOMS: atom_id res chain seq x y z
N MET A 1 57.45 -7.53 17.19
CA MET A 1 56.24 -8.38 17.16
C MET A 1 55.09 -7.46 16.81
N ILE A 2 54.66 -7.47 15.55
CA ILE A 2 53.49 -6.71 15.08
C ILE A 2 52.55 -7.75 14.49
N VAL A 3 51.39 -7.91 15.11
CA VAL A 3 50.33 -8.82 14.66
C VAL A 3 49.48 -8.02 13.68
N SER A 4 49.60 -8.31 12.38
CA SER A 4 48.72 -7.75 11.37
C SER A 4 47.38 -8.50 11.43
N LEU A 5 46.35 -7.85 11.96
CA LEU A 5 44.97 -8.30 11.82
C LEU A 5 44.56 -8.09 10.36
N GLY A 6 44.52 -9.18 9.60
CA GLY A 6 44.02 -9.18 8.24
C GLY A 6 42.53 -8.80 8.24
N VAL A 7 42.23 -7.56 7.86
CA VAL A 7 40.87 -7.15 7.52
C VAL A 7 40.51 -7.86 6.22
N LYS A 8 39.64 -8.88 6.29
CA LYS A 8 38.98 -9.43 5.11
C LYS A 8 37.99 -8.39 4.60
N ILE A 9 38.38 -7.68 3.55
CA ILE A 9 37.44 -6.91 2.72
C ILE A 9 36.53 -7.95 2.05
N LEU A 10 35.26 -7.98 2.45
CA LEU A 10 34.23 -8.77 1.78
C LEU A 10 34.14 -8.25 0.33
N LYS A 11 34.42 -9.11 -0.64
CA LYS A 11 34.27 -8.78 -2.05
C LYS A 11 32.76 -8.68 -2.34
N HIS A 12 32.33 -7.58 -2.96
CA HIS A 12 31.04 -7.44 -3.61
C HIS A 12 30.91 -8.51 -4.70
N GLY A 13 30.40 -9.70 -4.33
CA GLY A 13 30.29 -10.85 -5.21
C GLY A 13 29.02 -11.69 -5.02
N ASP A 14 28.27 -11.47 -3.94
CA ASP A 14 27.06 -12.26 -3.63
C ASP A 14 25.81 -11.38 -3.54
N PHE A 15 25.71 -10.33 -4.35
CA PHE A 15 24.43 -9.68 -4.60
C PHE A 15 23.92 -10.19 -5.95
N THR A 16 23.15 -11.27 -5.92
CA THR A 16 22.13 -11.49 -6.95
C THR A 16 21.05 -10.45 -6.72
N PRO A 17 20.84 -9.51 -7.67
CA PRO A 17 19.65 -8.67 -7.62
C PRO A 17 18.43 -9.57 -7.51
N ILE A 18 17.49 -9.21 -6.64
CA ILE A 18 16.16 -9.79 -6.68
C ILE A 18 15.47 -9.18 -7.92
N ASP A 19 15.84 -9.67 -9.11
CA ASP A 19 15.23 -9.23 -10.37
C ASP A 19 13.82 -9.86 -10.59
N ASP A 20 13.36 -10.70 -9.65
CA ASP A 20 12.13 -11.51 -9.75
C ASP A 20 11.11 -11.30 -8.61
N TYR A 21 11.22 -10.25 -7.77
CA TYR A 21 10.17 -10.00 -6.77
C TYR A 21 8.89 -9.54 -7.47
N THR A 22 7.90 -10.43 -7.50
CA THR A 22 6.61 -10.16 -8.15
C THR A 22 5.58 -9.53 -7.21
N GLY A 23 5.91 -9.33 -5.93
CA GLY A 23 4.99 -8.86 -4.90
C GLY A 23 4.42 -9.97 -4.01
N ASP A 24 3.61 -9.57 -3.02
CA ASP A 24 2.97 -10.43 -2.02
C ASP A 24 1.45 -10.28 -2.04
N MET A 25 0.74 -11.28 -1.48
CA MET A 25 -0.70 -11.20 -1.24
C MET A 25 -0.95 -10.99 0.24
N ILE A 26 -1.38 -9.78 0.59
CA ILE A 26 -1.67 -9.40 1.99
C ILE A 26 -3.17 -9.48 2.28
N LEU A 27 -3.51 -9.79 3.53
CA LEU A 27 -4.88 -9.80 4.03
C LEU A 27 -5.38 -8.36 4.21
N ILE A 28 -6.54 -8.05 3.62
CA ILE A 28 -7.13 -6.71 3.69
C ILE A 28 -7.46 -6.33 5.14
N ASP A 29 -8.04 -7.26 5.90
CA ASP A 29 -8.32 -7.08 7.33
C ASP A 29 -7.09 -6.59 8.10
N ARG A 30 -5.96 -7.28 7.95
CA ARG A 30 -4.73 -6.97 8.70
C ARG A 30 -4.11 -5.64 8.31
N LEU A 31 -4.16 -5.28 7.04
CA LEU A 31 -3.69 -3.96 6.62
C LEU A 31 -4.63 -2.86 7.16
N SER A 32 -5.94 -3.09 7.11
CA SER A 32 -6.95 -2.10 7.53
C SER A 32 -6.86 -1.69 9.00
N GLU A 33 -6.33 -2.56 9.86
CA GLU A 33 -6.05 -2.24 11.28
C GLU A 33 -5.16 -1.00 11.46
N PHE A 34 -4.32 -0.68 10.48
CA PHE A 34 -3.40 0.47 10.52
C PHE A 34 -3.94 1.71 9.83
N PHE A 35 -5.02 1.60 9.06
CA PHE A 35 -5.63 2.70 8.30
C PHE A 35 -7.06 2.92 8.77
N PRO A 36 -7.28 3.41 10.01
CA PRO A 36 -8.61 3.77 10.44
C PRO A 36 -9.10 4.90 9.53
N VAL A 37 -10.35 4.74 9.07
CA VAL A 37 -11.04 5.56 8.07
C VAL A 37 -10.85 7.07 8.31
N ASN A 38 -10.72 7.51 9.57
CA ASN A 38 -10.65 8.92 9.97
C ASN A 38 -9.24 9.52 10.05
N SER A 39 -8.21 8.81 9.60
CA SER A 39 -6.80 9.24 9.74
C SER A 39 -6.03 9.29 8.42
N TRP A 40 -6.67 8.88 7.32
CA TRP A 40 -5.99 8.64 6.06
C TRP A 40 -5.99 9.90 5.19
N SER A 41 -5.05 10.80 5.45
CA SER A 41 -4.92 12.10 4.76
C SER A 41 -4.26 12.03 3.37
N TRP A 42 -4.57 11.00 2.58
CA TRP A 42 -4.05 10.88 1.21
C TRP A 42 -4.77 11.80 0.21
N ASN A 43 -6.00 12.20 0.52
CA ASN A 43 -6.84 13.09 -0.28
C ASN A 43 -6.76 14.54 0.24
N GLU A 44 -5.55 15.11 0.26
CA GLU A 44 -5.28 16.49 0.69
C GLU A 44 -5.81 16.85 2.10
N GLY A 45 -6.00 15.84 2.96
CA GLY A 45 -6.55 15.99 4.30
C GLY A 45 -8.07 15.86 4.41
N GLU A 46 -8.80 15.79 3.29
CA GLU A 46 -10.20 15.37 3.27
C GLU A 46 -10.29 13.84 3.45
N VAL A 47 -11.24 13.41 4.27
CA VAL A 47 -11.48 11.99 4.54
C VAL A 47 -12.48 11.46 3.51
N VAL A 48 -12.18 10.30 2.92
CA VAL A 48 -13.11 9.52 2.09
C VAL A 48 -13.43 8.23 2.84
N GLU A 49 -14.69 8.03 3.17
CA GLU A 49 -15.20 6.87 3.90
C GLU A 49 -15.83 5.85 2.95
N LEU A 50 -16.08 4.63 3.45
CA LEU A 50 -16.82 3.62 2.67
C LEU A 50 -18.25 4.08 2.38
N ASP A 51 -18.88 4.84 3.28
CA ASP A 51 -20.22 5.39 3.08
C ASP A 51 -20.27 6.41 1.94
N ASP A 52 -19.19 7.15 1.68
CA ASP A 52 -19.09 8.05 0.53
C ASP A 52 -19.10 7.26 -0.79
N ILE A 53 -18.42 6.11 -0.81
CA ILE A 53 -18.42 5.18 -1.94
C ILE A 53 -19.81 4.59 -2.13
N ALA A 54 -20.49 4.21 -1.05
CA ALA A 54 -21.86 3.70 -1.08
C ALA A 54 -22.82 4.72 -1.71
N CYS A 55 -22.75 5.97 -1.27
CA CYS A 55 -23.53 7.09 -1.80
C CYS A 55 -23.23 7.31 -3.29
N ALA A 56 -21.95 7.34 -3.68
CA ALA A 56 -21.55 7.55 -5.07
C ALA A 56 -22.04 6.44 -6.01
N ILE A 57 -22.02 5.18 -5.56
CA ILE A 57 -22.60 4.05 -6.30
C ILE A 57 -24.12 4.22 -6.44
N HIS A 58 -24.80 4.57 -5.35
CA HIS A 58 -26.26 4.78 -5.35
C HIS A 58 -26.67 5.91 -6.30
N ASP A 59 -25.93 7.01 -6.28
CA ASP A 59 -26.20 8.21 -7.07
C ASP A 59 -25.75 8.07 -8.54
N GLY A 60 -25.09 6.97 -8.88
CA GLY A 60 -24.64 6.68 -10.25
C GLY A 60 -23.51 7.61 -10.70
N GLN A 61 -22.63 8.00 -9.78
CA GLN A 61 -21.46 8.82 -10.09
C GLN A 61 -20.58 8.15 -11.15
N ALA A 62 -20.02 8.96 -12.05
CA ALA A 62 -19.15 8.47 -13.11
C ALA A 62 -17.83 7.94 -12.55
N GLU A 63 -17.32 6.89 -13.19
CA GLU A 63 -15.97 6.38 -12.95
C GLU A 63 -14.92 7.31 -13.56
N GLU A 64 -13.71 7.26 -13.01
CA GLU A 64 -12.55 7.93 -13.56
C GLU A 64 -11.45 6.92 -13.89
N SER A 65 -11.21 6.73 -15.19
CA SER A 65 -10.18 5.82 -15.70
C SER A 65 -8.79 6.45 -15.73
N GLU A 66 -8.68 7.77 -15.73
CA GLU A 66 -7.41 8.46 -15.79
C GLU A 66 -6.62 8.26 -14.48
N PRO A 67 -5.36 7.79 -14.54
CA PRO A 67 -4.50 7.73 -13.38
C PRO A 67 -4.27 9.13 -12.80
N PHE A 68 -4.34 9.26 -11.47
CA PHE A 68 -4.09 10.53 -10.77
C PHE A 68 -2.67 11.04 -11.03
N GLY A 69 -1.74 10.10 -11.02
CA GLY A 69 -0.32 10.37 -11.13
C GLY A 69 0.47 9.81 -9.95
N ASP A 70 1.78 9.67 -10.14
CA ASP A 70 2.76 9.32 -9.12
C ASP A 70 3.91 10.35 -9.17
N ASN A 71 4.84 10.30 -8.23
CA ASN A 71 6.02 11.20 -8.24
C ASN A 71 7.11 10.76 -9.25
N TRP A 72 6.83 9.83 -10.16
CA TRP A 72 7.84 9.17 -11.00
C TRP A 72 7.44 9.01 -12.49
N LYS A 73 6.47 8.14 -12.82
CA LYS A 73 5.97 7.84 -14.17
C LYS A 73 4.89 8.80 -14.65
N HIS A 74 4.06 9.34 -13.76
CA HIS A 74 2.90 10.17 -14.07
C HIS A 74 2.86 11.38 -13.14
N VAL A 75 3.77 12.34 -13.28
CA VAL A 75 3.83 13.49 -12.35
C VAL A 75 2.47 14.17 -12.23
N CYS A 76 1.90 14.18 -11.03
CA CYS A 76 0.65 14.85 -10.73
C CYS A 76 0.92 16.34 -10.48
N TRP A 77 0.54 17.19 -11.43
CA TRP A 77 0.78 18.64 -11.36
C TRP A 77 -0.42 19.43 -10.83
N GLU A 78 -1.59 18.79 -10.70
CA GLU A 78 -2.86 19.43 -10.36
C GLU A 78 -3.59 18.67 -9.27
N SER A 79 -3.99 19.39 -8.22
CA SER A 79 -4.96 18.92 -7.23
C SER A 79 -6.24 18.46 -7.93
N LYS A 80 -6.81 17.34 -7.48
CA LYS A 80 -8.10 16.84 -7.95
C LYS A 80 -9.12 16.90 -6.81
N PRO A 81 -10.39 17.20 -7.10
CA PRO A 81 -11.42 17.24 -6.07
C PRO A 81 -11.75 15.82 -5.56
N THR A 82 -12.32 15.74 -4.37
CA THR A 82 -12.77 14.47 -3.76
C THR A 82 -13.70 13.65 -4.67
N GLU A 83 -14.60 14.30 -5.43
CA GLU A 83 -15.46 13.62 -6.41
C GLU A 83 -14.65 12.86 -7.48
N TRP A 84 -13.54 13.43 -7.94
CA TRP A 84 -12.65 12.78 -8.91
C TRP A 84 -11.98 11.55 -8.29
N HIS A 85 -11.51 11.67 -7.04
CA HIS A 85 -10.90 10.56 -6.30
C HIS A 85 -11.87 9.42 -6.03
N ILE A 86 -13.12 9.73 -5.69
CA ILE A 86 -14.20 8.74 -5.57
C ILE A 86 -14.45 8.08 -6.93
N GLY A 87 -14.53 8.85 -8.02
CA GLY A 87 -14.64 8.31 -9.38
C GLY A 87 -13.53 7.32 -9.71
N ARG A 88 -12.30 7.60 -9.24
CA ARG A 88 -11.15 6.69 -9.44
C ARG A 88 -11.27 5.40 -8.64
N ILE A 89 -11.82 5.47 -7.43
CA ILE A 89 -12.14 4.29 -6.62
C ILE A 89 -13.23 3.45 -7.30
N LEU A 90 -14.29 4.08 -7.82
CA LEU A 90 -15.36 3.40 -8.55
C LEU A 90 -14.85 2.65 -9.77
N TYR A 91 -13.90 3.23 -10.51
CA TYR A 91 -13.25 2.55 -11.63
C TYR A 91 -12.62 1.22 -11.18
N PHE A 92 -11.87 1.22 -10.08
CA PHE A 92 -11.23 0.00 -9.59
C PHE A 92 -12.25 -1.01 -9.04
N ILE A 93 -13.35 -0.56 -8.44
CA ILE A 93 -14.44 -1.44 -8.01
C ILE A 93 -15.04 -2.20 -9.20
N LYS A 94 -15.17 -1.55 -10.37
CA LYS A 94 -15.66 -2.21 -11.60
C LYS A 94 -14.61 -3.03 -12.33
N ASN A 95 -13.34 -2.72 -12.12
CA ASN A 95 -12.19 -3.42 -12.71
C ASN A 95 -11.32 -4.04 -11.59
N PRO A 96 -11.85 -4.98 -10.79
CA PRO A 96 -11.16 -5.49 -9.60
C PRO A 96 -9.84 -6.19 -9.92
N ASP A 97 -9.70 -6.72 -11.14
CA ASP A 97 -8.43 -7.27 -11.60
C ASP A 97 -7.33 -6.21 -11.62
N GLU A 98 -7.62 -4.91 -11.79
CA GLU A 98 -6.61 -3.85 -11.77
C GLU A 98 -6.20 -3.42 -10.34
N ILE A 99 -6.82 -3.98 -9.31
CA ILE A 99 -6.46 -3.76 -7.91
C ILE A 99 -5.25 -4.61 -7.56
N ARG A 100 -4.07 -4.12 -7.95
CA ARG A 100 -2.78 -4.77 -7.71
C ARG A 100 -1.67 -3.75 -7.53
N ASP A 101 -0.53 -4.25 -7.07
CA ASP A 101 0.73 -3.50 -6.97
C ASP A 101 0.60 -2.28 -6.05
N ILE A 102 -0.10 -2.44 -4.92
CA ILE A 102 -0.12 -1.43 -3.86
C ILE A 102 1.28 -1.36 -3.27
N GLU A 103 1.93 -0.20 -3.32
CA GLU A 103 3.26 -0.03 -2.75
C GLU A 103 3.14 0.27 -1.26
N ILE A 104 3.72 -0.61 -0.45
CA ILE A 104 3.66 -0.53 1.00
C ILE A 104 5.08 -0.47 1.53
N ASP A 105 5.32 0.48 2.44
CA ASP A 105 6.56 0.56 3.21
C ASP A 105 6.22 0.67 4.70
N ASN A 106 7.21 0.99 5.51
CA ASN A 106 7.08 1.26 6.93
C ASN A 106 7.31 2.75 7.24
N ILE A 107 6.62 3.26 8.26
CA ILE A 107 6.99 4.54 8.85
C ILE A 107 8.44 4.47 9.36
N CYS A 108 9.25 5.47 8.99
CA CYS A 108 10.62 5.61 9.50
C CYS A 108 10.71 6.78 10.48
N ASN A 109 11.34 6.55 11.64
CA ASN A 109 11.68 7.60 12.61
C ASN A 109 13.19 7.63 12.85
N GLY A 110 13.87 8.55 12.17
CA GLY A 110 15.33 8.66 12.23
C GLY A 110 16.02 7.45 11.59
N LYS A 111 16.67 6.62 12.42
CA LYS A 111 17.33 5.36 11.98
C LYS A 111 16.48 4.12 12.25
N TYR A 112 15.24 4.31 12.68
CA TYR A 112 14.34 3.24 13.08
C TYR A 112 13.25 3.02 12.04
N ILE A 113 13.00 1.76 11.70
CA ILE A 113 11.87 1.35 10.86
C ILE A 113 10.77 0.84 11.79
N CYS A 114 9.68 1.58 11.91
CA CYS A 114 8.57 1.25 12.78
C CYS A 114 7.75 0.09 12.20
N PRO A 115 7.11 -0.76 13.03
CA PRO A 115 6.23 -1.84 12.60
C PRO A 115 4.83 -1.31 12.24
N ILE A 116 4.79 -0.15 11.56
CA ILE A 116 3.58 0.52 11.12
C ILE A 116 3.68 0.68 9.61
N PRO A 117 2.78 0.07 8.82
CA PRO A 117 2.82 0.18 7.38
C PRO A 117 2.37 1.57 6.93
N VAL A 118 2.84 2.00 5.77
CA VAL A 118 2.37 3.18 5.04
C VAL A 118 2.15 2.79 3.59
N ILE A 119 1.04 3.24 3.00
CA ILE A 119 0.80 3.10 1.57
C ILE A 119 1.53 4.24 0.87
N VAL A 120 2.58 3.88 0.13
CA VAL A 120 3.39 4.82 -0.66
C VAL A 120 2.66 5.15 -1.96
N ASP A 121 2.06 4.14 -2.59
CA ASP A 121 1.25 4.27 -3.78
C ASP A 121 0.10 3.24 -3.78
N GLY A 122 -1.01 3.60 -4.43
CA GLY A 122 -2.17 2.73 -4.56
C GLY A 122 -3.30 3.02 -3.58
N ASN A 123 -3.39 4.23 -3.02
CA ASN A 123 -4.47 4.59 -2.09
C ASN A 123 -5.88 4.35 -2.70
N HIS A 124 -6.13 4.75 -3.96
CA HIS A 124 -7.42 4.45 -4.64
C HIS A 124 -7.67 2.95 -4.79
N ARG A 125 -6.63 2.18 -5.12
CA ARG A 125 -6.70 0.71 -5.28
C ARG A 125 -7.02 0.05 -3.94
N PHE A 126 -6.34 0.47 -2.88
CA PHE A 126 -6.58 -0.08 -1.55
C PHE A 126 -7.97 0.27 -1.02
N MET A 127 -8.45 1.50 -1.23
CA MET A 127 -9.82 1.87 -0.84
C MET A 127 -10.88 1.06 -1.60
N ALA A 128 -10.67 0.81 -2.90
CA ALA A 128 -11.52 -0.10 -3.66
C ALA A 128 -11.47 -1.54 -3.12
N ALA A 129 -10.29 -2.01 -2.72
CA ALA A 129 -10.12 -3.32 -2.08
C ALA A 129 -10.89 -3.41 -0.76
N MET A 130 -10.81 -2.38 0.10
CA MET A 130 -11.56 -2.29 1.35
C MET A 130 -13.07 -2.35 1.13
N TRP A 131 -13.57 -1.60 0.14
CA TRP A 131 -14.99 -1.68 -0.24
C TRP A 131 -15.37 -3.08 -0.69
N LEU A 132 -14.63 -3.69 -1.62
CA LEU A 132 -14.91 -5.05 -2.09
C LEU A 132 -14.82 -6.10 -0.97
N HIS A 133 -13.92 -5.90 -0.03
CA HIS A 133 -13.79 -6.73 1.16
C HIS A 133 -15.02 -6.66 2.06
N ASP A 134 -15.49 -5.46 2.37
CA ASP A 134 -16.73 -5.23 3.14
C ASP A 134 -17.96 -5.90 2.46
N GLN A 135 -17.96 -5.94 1.13
CA GLN A 135 -18.98 -6.64 0.34
C GLN A 135 -18.77 -8.17 0.25
N GLY A 136 -17.75 -8.72 0.91
CA GLY A 136 -17.41 -10.16 0.89
C GLY A 136 -16.84 -10.67 -0.44
N LYS A 137 -16.28 -9.78 -1.27
CA LYS A 137 -15.82 -10.08 -2.64
C LYS A 137 -14.30 -10.17 -2.79
N MET A 138 -13.53 -9.67 -1.83
CA MET A 138 -12.06 -9.68 -1.87
C MET A 138 -11.49 -9.89 -0.48
N GLU A 139 -10.62 -10.87 -0.30
CA GLU A 139 -9.98 -11.17 1.00
C GLU A 139 -8.53 -10.64 1.07
N LYS A 140 -7.84 -10.71 -0.07
CA LYS A 140 -6.43 -10.36 -0.20
C LYS A 140 -6.20 -9.40 -1.35
N VAL A 141 -5.16 -8.59 -1.23
CA VAL A 141 -4.73 -7.68 -2.29
C VAL A 141 -3.24 -7.83 -2.55
N HIS A 142 -2.86 -7.65 -3.81
CA HIS A 142 -1.47 -7.71 -4.24
C HIS A 142 -0.72 -6.43 -3.83
N CYS A 143 0.47 -6.57 -3.25
CA CYS A 143 1.33 -5.45 -2.88
C CYS A 143 2.79 -5.64 -3.30
N MET A 144 3.49 -4.51 -3.45
CA MET A 144 4.94 -4.45 -3.52
C MET A 144 5.43 -3.94 -2.16
N TYR A 145 6.02 -4.82 -1.36
CA TYR A 145 6.38 -4.50 0.02
C TYR A 145 7.87 -4.14 0.17
N GLY A 146 8.13 -2.95 0.67
CA GLY A 146 9.41 -2.52 1.21
C GLY A 146 9.37 -2.52 2.73
N GLY A 147 10.46 -2.90 3.39
CA GLY A 147 10.61 -2.70 4.83
C GLY A 147 10.65 -3.99 5.66
N ARG A 148 9.91 -4.01 6.77
CA ARG A 148 10.06 -5.01 7.84
C ARG A 148 9.37 -6.33 7.51
N THR A 149 10.17 -7.40 7.39
CA THR A 149 9.66 -8.72 7.02
C THR A 149 8.76 -9.36 8.07
N ASP A 150 8.96 -9.05 9.36
CA ASP A 150 8.08 -9.53 10.43
C ASP A 150 6.70 -8.88 10.41
N LEU A 151 6.61 -7.60 10.00
CA LEU A 151 5.32 -6.98 9.69
C LEU A 151 4.72 -7.58 8.41
N LEU A 152 5.52 -7.87 7.38
CA LEU A 152 5.02 -8.56 6.19
C LEU A 152 4.45 -9.96 6.52
N ASP A 153 5.11 -10.72 7.40
CA ASP A 153 4.60 -12.00 7.88
C ASP A 153 3.26 -11.85 8.58
N TYR A 154 3.07 -10.79 9.37
CA TYR A 154 1.76 -10.45 9.90
C TYR A 154 0.79 -10.09 8.76
N LEU A 155 1.12 -9.19 7.85
CA LEU A 155 0.19 -8.77 6.79
C LEU A 155 -0.23 -9.91 5.85
N THR A 156 0.62 -10.92 5.64
CA THR A 156 0.38 -12.04 4.70
C THR A 156 -0.38 -13.23 5.28
N GLY A 157 -0.52 -13.32 6.60
CA GLY A 157 -1.12 -14.51 7.24
C GLY A 157 -0.11 -15.49 7.84
N ASN A 158 1.20 -15.23 7.74
CA ASN A 158 2.23 -16.19 8.18
C ASN A 158 2.38 -16.26 9.70
N THR A 159 2.00 -15.20 10.41
CA THR A 159 1.94 -15.16 11.87
C THR A 159 0.68 -14.42 12.34
N GLU A 160 0.14 -14.79 13.50
CA GLU A 160 -0.93 -14.03 14.17
C GLU A 160 -0.37 -12.91 15.07
N GLU A 161 0.95 -12.87 15.27
CA GLU A 161 1.60 -11.91 16.15
C GLU A 161 1.91 -10.61 15.40
N GLN A 162 1.19 -9.54 15.72
CA GLN A 162 1.49 -8.20 15.23
C GLN A 162 2.78 -7.68 15.91
N PRO A 163 3.79 -7.22 15.15
CA PRO A 163 5.02 -6.67 15.73
C PRO A 163 4.76 -5.35 16.46
N LEU A 164 5.27 -5.22 17.69
CA LEU A 164 5.02 -4.07 18.58
C LEU A 164 6.18 -3.08 18.69
N GLU A 165 7.41 -3.58 18.52
CA GLU A 165 8.65 -2.78 18.55
C GLU A 165 9.28 -2.82 17.18
#